data_AF-A0A959HA37-F1
#
_entry.id   AF-A0A959HA37-F1
#
_cell.length_a   1.000
_cell.length_b   1.000
_cell.length_c   1.000
_cell.angle_alpha   90.00
_cell.angle_beta   90.00
_cell.angle_gamma   90.00
#
_symmetry.space_group_name_H-M   'P 1'
#
loop_
_entity.id
_entity.type
_entity.pdbx_description
1 polymer ?
#
loop_
_entity_poly.entity_id
_entity_poly.type
_entity_poly.pdbx_seq_one_letter_code
_entity_poly.pdbx_strand_id
1 'polypeptide(L)'
;MGMLQVVIGLVFVLLLLSLLATTVMELLASFLALRGKNLEKALRNMLAYSDVDEKLLAAFKENSLYKQLGSKYGKSRRSPSYINDETFQSILMDIILKGEGVEKLDAKIDELPDEDLKNVLKQFLREADNNVDEFKLKVQGWYNNVMDRASGWYKRYTQK
;
A
#
# COMPACT_ATOMS: atom_id res chain seq x y z
N MET A 1 55.49 -16.16 12.06
CA MET A 1 54.90 -14.81 12.26
C MET A 1 53.94 -14.42 11.12
N GLY A 2 54.29 -14.56 9.83
CA GLY A 2 53.44 -14.11 8.73
C GLY A 2 52.09 -14.83 8.54
N MET A 3 52.04 -16.17 8.66
CA MET A 3 50.77 -16.91 8.47
C MET A 3 49.69 -16.53 9.49
N LEU A 4 50.07 -16.27 10.75
CA LEU A 4 49.13 -15.84 11.79
C LEU A 4 48.50 -14.48 11.44
N GLN A 5 49.29 -13.53 10.95
CA GLN A 5 48.80 -12.22 10.53
C GLN A 5 47.85 -12.32 9.33
N VAL A 6 48.15 -13.20 8.38
CA VAL A 6 47.26 -13.47 7.22
C VAL A 6 45.95 -14.07 7.69
N VAL A 7 45.98 -15.05 8.60
CA VAL A 7 44.77 -15.68 9.15
C VAL A 7 43.92 -14.66 9.90
N ILE A 8 44.53 -13.83 10.76
CA ILE A 8 43.83 -12.77 11.50
C ILE A 8 43.21 -11.75 10.54
N GLY A 9 43.94 -11.34 9.49
CA GLY A 9 43.43 -10.43 8.47
C GLY A 9 42.24 -11.00 7.71
N LEU A 10 42.29 -12.29 7.35
CA LEU A 10 41.19 -12.97 6.67
C LEU A 10 39.94 -13.06 7.55
N VAL A 11 40.10 -13.46 8.82
CA VAL A 11 39.00 -13.52 9.78
C VAL A 11 38.37 -12.14 9.96
N PHE A 12 39.19 -11.09 10.08
CA PHE A 12 38.70 -9.72 10.23
C PHE A 12 37.90 -9.24 9.00
N VAL A 13 38.39 -9.48 7.78
CA VAL A 13 37.67 -9.11 6.54
C VAL A 13 36.35 -9.88 6.41
N LEU A 14 36.34 -11.18 6.73
CA LEU A 14 35.13 -12.00 6.69
C LEU A 14 34.08 -11.54 7.71
N LEU A 15 34.51 -11.10 8.91
CA LEU A 15 33.63 -10.52 9.91
C LEU A 15 33.03 -9.18 9.45
N LEU A 16 33.85 -8.30 8.86
CA LEU A 16 33.36 -7.03 8.31
C LEU A 16 32.35 -7.25 7.16
N LEU A 17 32.63 -8.19 6.26
CA LEU A 17 31.71 -8.54 5.17
C LEU A 17 30.41 -9.13 5.68
N SER A 18 30.47 -9.98 6.72
CA SER A 18 29.27 -10.57 7.33
C SER A 18 28.39 -9.52 8.01
N LEU A 19 29.01 -8.58 8.73
CA LEU A 19 28.30 -7.46 9.33
C LEU A 19 27.67 -6.56 8.26
N LEU A 20 28.41 -6.22 7.20
CA LEU A 20 27.90 -5.43 6.08
C LEU A 20 26.72 -6.12 5.38
N ALA A 21 26.82 -7.43 5.12
CA ALA A 21 25.73 -8.19 4.51
C ALA A 21 24.49 -8.19 5.39
N THR A 22 24.67 -8.31 6.71
CA THR A 22 23.57 -8.30 7.69
C THR A 22 22.91 -6.93 7.75
N THR A 23 23.68 -5.83 7.81
CA THR A 23 23.13 -4.48 7.82
C THR A 23 22.39 -4.16 6.53
N VAL A 24 22.90 -4.58 5.37
CA VAL A 24 22.20 -4.43 4.09
C VAL A 24 20.89 -5.23 4.08
N MET A 25 20.91 -6.49 4.54
CA MET A 25 19.69 -7.30 4.64
C MET A 25 18.67 -6.71 5.60
N GLU A 26 19.08 -6.23 6.77
CA GLU A 26 18.21 -5.57 7.73
C GLU A 26 17.63 -4.27 7.19
N LEU A 27 18.42 -3.47 6.48
CA LEU A 27 17.94 -2.25 5.82
C LEU A 27 16.91 -2.57 4.75
N LEU A 28 17.15 -3.59 3.91
CA LEU A 28 16.20 -4.03 2.90
C LEU A 28 14.93 -4.63 3.52
N ALA A 29 15.08 -5.49 4.52
CA ALA A 29 13.95 -6.12 5.21
C ALA A 29 13.11 -5.09 5.98
N SER A 30 13.76 -4.14 6.65
CA SER A 30 13.10 -3.00 7.29
C SER A 30 12.37 -2.18 6.23
N PHE A 31 13.04 -1.78 5.15
CA PHE A 31 12.41 -1.04 4.05
C PHE A 31 11.20 -1.76 3.42
N LEU A 32 11.26 -3.08 3.26
CA LEU A 32 10.15 -3.92 2.78
C LEU A 32 9.04 -4.09 3.83
N ALA A 33 9.37 -4.26 5.11
CA ALA A 33 8.41 -4.36 6.20
C ALA A 33 7.68 -3.03 6.48
N LEU A 34 8.34 -1.91 6.17
CA LEU A 34 7.80 -0.55 6.27
C LEU A 34 6.75 -0.23 5.19
N ARG A 35 6.89 -0.82 4.01
CA ARG A 35 5.80 -0.87 3.00
C ARG A 35 4.64 -1.74 3.48
N GLY A 36 4.95 -2.77 4.27
CA GLY A 36 4.03 -3.76 4.81
C GLY A 36 3.03 -3.27 5.87
N LYS A 37 3.54 -2.56 6.87
CA LYS A 37 2.80 -2.27 8.11
C LYS A 37 1.91 -1.02 8.06
N ASN A 38 2.06 -0.20 7.02
CA ASN A 38 1.29 1.04 6.86
C ASN A 38 0.06 0.90 5.97
N LEU A 39 -0.09 -0.23 5.28
CA LEU A 39 -1.17 -0.43 4.31
C LEU A 39 -2.55 -0.24 4.96
N GLU A 40 -2.82 -0.91 6.06
CA GLU A 40 -4.13 -0.83 6.72
C GLU A 40 -4.45 0.58 7.22
N LYS A 41 -3.47 1.26 7.81
CA LYS A 41 -3.64 2.64 8.28
C LYS A 41 -3.85 3.61 7.11
N ALA A 42 -3.11 3.43 6.01
CA ALA A 42 -3.26 4.23 4.81
C ALA A 42 -4.61 3.99 4.13
N LEU A 43 -5.05 2.73 4.00
CA LEU A 43 -6.39 2.40 3.50
C LEU A 43 -7.48 3.00 4.36
N ARG A 44 -7.34 2.95 5.69
CA ARG A 44 -8.29 3.61 6.61
C ARG A 44 -8.30 5.13 6.39
N ASN A 45 -7.16 5.77 6.22
CA ASN A 45 -7.10 7.21 5.92
C ASN A 45 -7.69 7.58 4.55
N MET A 46 -7.69 6.67 3.58
CA MET A 46 -8.23 6.91 2.23
C MET A 46 -9.71 6.59 2.10
N LEU A 47 -10.19 5.58 2.83
CA LEU A 47 -11.52 5.00 2.65
C LEU A 47 -12.42 5.17 3.87
N ALA A 48 -11.87 5.65 5.00
CA ALA A 48 -12.60 5.82 6.24
C ALA A 48 -12.18 7.09 6.99
N TYR A 49 -12.51 8.25 6.41
CA TYR A 49 -12.22 9.53 7.03
C TYR A 49 -13.15 9.83 8.23
N SER A 50 -14.37 9.28 8.24
CA SER A 50 -15.31 9.37 9.37
C SER A 50 -15.73 7.99 9.93
N ASP A 51 -16.33 7.95 11.13
CA ASP A 51 -16.80 6.71 11.79
C ASP A 51 -17.91 5.98 11.01
N VAL A 52 -18.59 6.67 10.06
CA VAL A 52 -19.64 6.09 9.18
C VAL A 52 -19.03 5.18 8.10
N ASP A 53 -17.72 5.31 7.85
CA ASP A 53 -17.05 4.85 6.63
C ASP A 53 -16.29 3.53 6.78
N GLU A 54 -16.36 2.91 7.96
CA GLU A 54 -15.78 1.58 8.19
C GLU A 54 -16.45 0.50 7.30
N LYS A 55 -17.66 0.77 6.79
CA LYS A 55 -18.36 -0.10 5.82
C LYS A 55 -17.64 -0.19 4.48
N LEU A 56 -17.09 0.91 3.96
CA LEU A 56 -16.42 0.91 2.66
C LEU A 56 -15.07 0.22 2.77
N LEU A 57 -14.33 0.48 3.85
CA LEU A 57 -13.12 -0.25 4.18
C LEU A 57 -13.40 -1.75 4.39
N ALA A 58 -14.51 -2.12 5.04
CA ALA A 58 -14.92 -3.51 5.20
C ALA A 58 -15.23 -4.15 3.85
N ALA A 59 -15.99 -3.50 2.97
CA ALA A 59 -16.25 -3.98 1.61
C ALA A 59 -14.95 -4.18 0.82
N PHE A 60 -13.98 -3.29 0.99
CA PHE A 60 -12.65 -3.40 0.39
C PHE A 60 -11.90 -4.64 0.88
N LYS A 61 -11.88 -4.87 2.19
CA LYS A 61 -11.24 -6.06 2.78
C LYS A 61 -11.95 -7.36 2.43
N GLU A 62 -13.27 -7.31 2.20
CA GLU A 62 -14.07 -8.46 1.81
C GLU A 62 -13.88 -8.86 0.34
N ASN A 63 -13.31 -7.98 -0.50
CA ASN A 63 -13.06 -8.24 -1.91
C ASN A 63 -12.13 -9.45 -2.13
N SER A 64 -12.45 -10.26 -3.15
CA SER A 64 -11.70 -11.45 -3.52
C SER A 64 -10.23 -11.15 -3.84
N LEU A 65 -9.94 -10.06 -4.55
CA LEU A 65 -8.56 -9.67 -4.91
C LEU A 65 -7.76 -9.33 -3.65
N TYR A 66 -8.36 -8.58 -2.71
CA TYR A 66 -7.71 -8.27 -1.43
C TYR A 66 -7.39 -9.54 -0.62
N LYS A 67 -8.36 -10.46 -0.51
CA LYS A 67 -8.21 -11.73 0.22
C LYS A 67 -7.21 -12.70 -0.40
N GLN A 68 -6.97 -12.60 -1.71
CA GLN A 68 -5.96 -13.41 -2.42
C GLN A 68 -4.54 -12.92 -2.14
N LEU A 69 -4.35 -11.61 -1.94
CA LEU A 69 -3.05 -11.04 -1.59
C LEU A 69 -2.63 -11.36 -0.14
N GLY A 70 -3.59 -11.70 0.72
CA GLY A 70 -3.34 -12.13 2.09
C GLY A 70 -2.66 -13.50 2.17
N SER A 71 -1.64 -13.62 3.02
CA SER A 71 -0.98 -14.90 3.28
C SER A 71 -1.85 -15.80 4.17
N LYS A 72 -1.97 -17.07 3.78
CA LYS A 72 -2.60 -18.11 4.62
C LYS A 72 -1.54 -18.68 5.56
N TYR A 73 -1.52 -18.22 6.81
CA TYR A 73 -0.66 -18.79 7.85
C TYR A 73 -1.51 -19.56 8.85
N GLY A 74 -1.52 -20.90 8.73
CA GLY A 74 -2.35 -21.76 9.57
C GLY A 74 -3.86 -21.57 9.33
N LYS A 75 -4.65 -21.44 10.41
CA LYS A 75 -6.12 -21.25 10.36
C LYS A 75 -6.56 -19.80 10.17
N SER A 76 -5.64 -18.82 10.26
CA SER A 76 -5.98 -17.39 10.12
C SER A 76 -5.47 -16.86 8.78
N ARG A 77 -6.31 -16.10 8.08
CA ARG A 77 -5.87 -15.27 6.96
C ARG A 77 -5.28 -13.99 7.55
N ARG A 78 -4.03 -13.67 7.23
CA ARG A 78 -3.45 -12.37 7.56
C ARG A 78 -3.75 -11.41 6.42
N SER A 79 -4.05 -10.15 6.77
CA SER A 79 -4.14 -9.07 5.79
C SER A 79 -2.84 -9.01 4.96
N PRO A 80 -2.93 -8.70 3.66
CA PRO A 80 -1.73 -8.49 2.85
C PRO A 80 -0.86 -7.42 3.50
N SER A 81 0.46 -7.59 3.40
CA SER A 81 1.40 -6.54 3.78
C SER A 81 1.42 -5.42 2.74
N TYR A 82 1.22 -5.75 1.46
CA TYR A 82 1.30 -4.76 0.39
C TYR A 82 0.27 -5.08 -0.69
N ILE A 83 -0.27 -4.03 -1.31
CA ILE A 83 -1.05 -4.10 -2.56
C ILE A 83 -0.46 -3.05 -3.52
N ASN A 84 -0.39 -3.35 -4.81
CA ASN A 84 -0.04 -2.35 -5.82
C ASN A 84 -1.23 -1.44 -6.11
N ASP A 85 -0.93 -0.31 -6.75
CA ASP A 85 -1.89 0.69 -7.20
C ASP A 85 -2.93 0.11 -8.16
N GLU A 86 -2.55 -0.77 -9.09
CA GLU A 86 -3.51 -1.37 -10.02
C GLU A 86 -4.55 -2.24 -9.31
N THR A 87 -4.14 -3.02 -8.31
CA THR A 87 -5.08 -3.83 -7.51
C THR A 87 -5.97 -2.93 -6.65
N PHE A 88 -5.41 -1.90 -6.01
CA PHE A 88 -6.22 -0.93 -5.26
C PHE A 88 -7.29 -0.27 -6.14
N GLN A 89 -6.89 0.24 -7.30
CA GLN A 89 -7.80 0.88 -8.25
C GLN A 89 -8.87 -0.09 -8.74
N SER A 90 -8.50 -1.35 -9.03
CA SER A 90 -9.45 -2.35 -9.51
C SER A 90 -10.49 -2.70 -8.44
N ILE A 91 -10.07 -2.89 -7.19
CA ILE A 91 -10.96 -3.16 -6.06
C ILE A 91 -11.88 -1.97 -5.79
N LEU A 92 -11.34 -0.74 -5.80
CA LEU A 92 -12.13 0.47 -5.57
C LEU A 92 -13.22 0.64 -6.64
N MET A 93 -12.86 0.43 -7.91
CA MET A 93 -13.82 0.46 -9.02
C MET A 93 -14.90 -0.60 -8.88
N ASP A 94 -14.54 -1.82 -8.50
CA ASP A 94 -15.49 -2.91 -8.27
C ASP A 94 -16.49 -2.57 -7.15
N ILE A 95 -16.04 -1.96 -6.05
CA ILE A 95 -16.90 -1.54 -4.93
C ILE A 95 -17.85 -0.41 -5.31
N ILE A 96 -17.37 0.57 -6.08
CA ILE A 96 -18.17 1.72 -6.53
C ILE A 96 -19.22 1.26 -7.56
N LEU A 97 -18.79 0.49 -8.56
CA LEU A 97 -19.66 0.07 -9.66
C LEU A 97 -20.56 -1.12 -9.31
N LYS A 98 -20.16 -1.99 -8.38
CA LYS A 98 -20.92 -3.19 -7.96
C LYS A 98 -21.33 -4.07 -9.15
N GLY A 99 -20.45 -4.21 -10.13
CA GLY A 99 -20.69 -4.96 -11.37
C GLY A 99 -21.47 -4.20 -12.46
N GLU A 100 -21.85 -2.95 -12.21
CA GLU A 100 -22.40 -2.06 -13.23
C GLU A 100 -21.30 -1.52 -14.16
N GLY A 101 -21.67 -1.02 -15.33
CA GLY A 101 -20.72 -0.51 -16.30
C GLY A 101 -20.15 0.86 -15.92
N VAL A 102 -19.00 1.19 -16.50
CA VAL A 102 -18.24 2.43 -16.23
C VAL A 102 -19.02 3.70 -16.61
N GLU A 103 -20.04 3.59 -17.46
CA GLU A 103 -20.95 4.68 -17.80
C GLU A 103 -21.72 5.22 -16.60
N LYS A 104 -21.87 4.43 -15.53
CA LYS A 104 -22.55 4.86 -14.30
C LYS A 104 -21.59 5.36 -13.22
N LEU A 105 -20.30 5.44 -13.51
CA LEU A 105 -19.27 5.80 -12.54
C LEU A 105 -19.58 7.12 -11.82
N ASP A 106 -20.00 8.14 -12.56
CA ASP A 106 -20.31 9.46 -11.99
C ASP A 106 -21.48 9.41 -10.99
N ALA A 107 -22.58 8.74 -11.38
CA ALA A 107 -23.74 8.54 -10.53
C ALA A 107 -23.42 7.67 -9.30
N LYS A 108 -22.57 6.64 -9.46
CA LYS A 108 -22.15 5.79 -8.34
C LYS A 108 -21.24 6.49 -7.35
N ILE A 109 -20.42 7.43 -7.81
CA ILE A 109 -19.64 8.28 -6.92
C ILE A 109 -20.56 9.19 -6.10
N ASP A 110 -21.67 9.69 -6.66
CA ASP A 110 -22.66 10.48 -5.91
C ASP A 110 -23.36 9.69 -4.80
N GLU A 111 -23.52 8.38 -4.96
CA GLU A 111 -24.08 7.46 -3.96
C GLU A 111 -23.12 7.20 -2.78
N LEU A 112 -21.85 7.62 -2.86
CA LEU A 112 -20.90 7.38 -1.77
C LEU A 112 -21.28 8.17 -0.50
N PRO A 113 -21.20 7.52 0.68
CA PRO A 113 -21.53 8.17 1.94
C PRO A 113 -20.43 9.15 2.42
N ASP A 114 -19.18 8.90 2.04
CA ASP A 114 -18.03 9.72 2.41
C ASP A 114 -17.90 10.90 1.43
N GLU A 115 -18.18 12.11 1.93
CA GLU A 115 -18.12 13.34 1.15
C GLU A 115 -16.69 13.72 0.74
N ASP A 116 -15.68 13.43 1.55
CA ASP A 116 -14.29 13.75 1.22
C ASP A 116 -13.78 12.83 0.09
N LEU A 117 -14.05 11.52 0.20
CA LEU A 117 -13.77 10.56 -0.87
C LEU A 117 -14.52 10.92 -2.15
N LYS A 118 -15.81 11.26 -2.04
CA LYS A 118 -16.64 11.71 -3.18
C LYS A 118 -16.02 12.93 -3.87
N ASN A 119 -15.61 13.94 -3.11
CA ASN A 119 -14.98 15.15 -3.64
C ASN A 119 -13.67 14.84 -4.38
N VAL A 120 -12.83 13.97 -3.82
CA VAL A 120 -11.58 13.52 -4.47
C VAL A 120 -11.87 12.80 -5.79
N LEU A 121 -12.81 11.84 -5.80
CA LEU A 121 -13.13 11.09 -7.00
C LEU A 121 -13.82 11.95 -8.07
N LYS A 122 -14.72 12.86 -7.69
CA LYS A 122 -15.33 13.85 -8.60
C LYS A 122 -14.28 14.79 -9.19
N GLN A 123 -13.28 15.19 -8.41
CA GLN A 123 -12.15 15.95 -8.95
C GLN A 123 -11.41 15.16 -10.03
N PHE A 124 -11.10 13.88 -9.78
CA PHE A 124 -10.44 13.04 -10.79
C PHE A 124 -11.29 12.85 -12.04
N LEU A 125 -12.61 12.70 -11.91
CA LEU A 125 -13.51 12.62 -13.07
C LEU A 125 -13.49 13.91 -13.90
N ARG A 126 -13.54 15.08 -13.26
CA ARG A 126 -13.47 16.37 -13.97
C ARG A 126 -12.14 16.56 -14.69
N GLU A 127 -11.05 16.18 -14.04
CA GLU A 127 -9.72 16.31 -14.64
C GLU A 127 -9.47 15.29 -15.75
N ALA A 128 -10.14 14.14 -15.72
CA ALA A 128 -10.01 13.09 -16.73
C ALA A 128 -10.89 13.31 -17.97
N ASP A 129 -11.71 14.36 -18.01
CA ASP A 129 -12.59 14.71 -19.14
C ASP A 129 -13.41 13.52 -19.68
N ASN A 130 -14.06 12.77 -18.77
CA ASN A 130 -14.81 11.53 -19.06
C ASN A 130 -13.99 10.34 -19.61
N ASN A 131 -12.66 10.44 -19.66
CA ASN A 131 -11.80 9.32 -19.99
C ASN A 131 -11.60 8.42 -18.75
N VAL A 132 -12.23 7.24 -18.79
CA VAL A 132 -12.17 6.27 -17.70
C VAL A 132 -10.75 5.76 -17.44
N ASP A 133 -9.93 5.62 -18.47
CA ASP A 133 -8.56 5.13 -18.29
C ASP A 133 -7.67 6.19 -17.64
N GLU A 134 -7.87 7.47 -17.98
CA GLU A 134 -7.21 8.58 -17.27
C GLU A 134 -7.68 8.68 -15.81
N PHE A 135 -8.97 8.49 -15.54
CA PHE A 135 -9.50 8.40 -14.18
C PHE A 135 -8.81 7.29 -13.38
N LYS A 136 -8.68 6.09 -13.95
CA LYS A 136 -7.97 4.96 -13.30
C LYS A 136 -6.53 5.32 -12.97
N LEU A 137 -5.80 5.94 -13.91
CA LEU A 137 -4.41 6.38 -13.68
C LEU A 137 -4.32 7.41 -12.55
N LYS A 138 -5.28 8.33 -12.45
CA LYS A 138 -5.34 9.31 -11.35
C LYS A 138 -5.59 8.62 -10.00
N VAL A 139 -6.48 7.64 -9.93
CA VAL A 139 -6.72 6.84 -8.72
C VAL A 139 -5.47 6.07 -8.31
N GLN A 140 -4.76 5.47 -9.27
CA GLN A 140 -3.48 4.79 -9.02
C GLN A 140 -2.42 5.76 -8.47
N GLY A 141 -2.28 6.92 -9.11
CA GLY A 141 -1.37 7.97 -8.66
C GLY A 141 -1.72 8.50 -7.26
N TRP A 142 -3.00 8.66 -6.95
CA TRP A 142 -3.47 9.05 -5.62
C TRP A 142 -3.07 8.02 -4.56
N TYR A 143 -3.28 6.74 -4.83
CA TYR A 143 -2.84 5.67 -3.95
C TYR A 143 -1.32 5.68 -3.69
N ASN A 144 -0.52 5.79 -4.75
CA ASN A 144 0.94 5.84 -4.64
C ASN A 144 1.39 7.04 -3.77
N ASN A 145 0.81 8.22 -4.00
CA ASN A 145 1.10 9.41 -3.20
C ASN A 145 0.77 9.22 -1.71
N VAL A 146 -0.35 8.57 -1.39
CA VAL A 146 -0.73 8.29 0.01
C VAL A 146 0.23 7.28 0.65
N MET A 147 0.59 6.22 -0.07
CA MET A 147 1.54 5.21 0.40
C MET A 147 2.95 5.79 0.61
N ASP A 148 3.41 6.66 -0.28
CA ASP A 148 4.68 7.37 -0.13
C ASP A 148 4.68 8.25 1.12
N ARG A 149 3.60 9.01 1.38
CA ARG A 149 3.48 9.80 2.61
C ARG A 149 3.41 8.95 3.86
N ALA A 150 2.69 7.84 3.84
CA ALA A 150 2.59 6.91 4.97
C ALA A 150 3.98 6.34 5.32
N SER A 151 4.79 6.02 4.31
CA SER A 151 6.19 5.61 4.50
C SER A 151 7.08 6.74 5.04
N GLY A 152 6.85 7.98 4.60
CA GLY A 152 7.60 9.17 5.01
C GLY A 152 7.40 9.56 6.48
N TRP A 153 6.16 9.48 6.99
CA TRP A 153 5.86 9.74 8.40
C TRP A 153 6.62 8.78 9.33
N TYR A 154 6.71 7.49 8.94
CA TYR A 154 7.40 6.48 9.73
C TYR A 154 8.92 6.63 9.68
N LYS A 155 9.52 6.96 8.52
CA LYS A 155 10.97 7.28 8.43
C LYS A 155 11.39 8.37 9.42
N ARG A 156 10.54 9.39 9.60
CA ARG A 156 10.76 10.47 10.58
C ARG A 156 10.62 10.00 12.04
N TYR A 157 9.83 8.97 12.29
CA TYR A 157 9.61 8.42 13.64
C TYR A 157 10.74 7.49 14.08
N THR A 158 11.37 6.76 13.15
CA THR A 158 12.47 5.83 13.47
C THR A 158 13.87 6.44 13.37
N GLN A 159 14.01 7.65 12.83
CA GLN A 159 15.29 8.39 12.80
C GLN A 159 15.48 9.32 14.01
N LYS A 160 14.68 9.16 15.07
CA LYS A 160 14.92 9.79 16.37
C LYS A 160 15.66 8.86 17.31
#